data_AF-A0AA95GKS6-F1
#
_entry.id   AF-A0AA95GKS6-F1
#
_cell.length_a   1.000
_cell.length_b   1.000
_cell.length_c   1.000
_cell.angle_alpha   90.00
_cell.angle_beta   90.00
_cell.angle_gamma   90.00
#
_symmetry.space_group_name_H-M   'P 1'
#
loop_
_entity.id
_entity.type
_entity.pdbx_description
1 polymer ?
#
loop_
_entity_poly.entity_id
_entity_poly.type
_entity_poly.pdbx_seq_one_letter_code
_entity_poly.pdbx_strand_id
1 'polypeptide(L)'
;MKGMRSITPFGVRMPDDLKEKLTVRAAQNGRSLNSEIVMILQSAVNETSTSKTIESIAKTEADKIKEALEETLTKLYNDKK
;
A
#
# COMPACT_ATOMS: atom_id res chain seq x y z
N MET A 1 20.96 9.23 -14.51
CA MET A 1 19.68 9.89 -14.16
C MET A 1 19.28 10.87 -15.26
N LYS A 2 18.73 10.40 -16.38
CA LYS A 2 18.29 11.24 -17.50
C LYS A 2 16.76 11.24 -17.49
N GLY A 3 16.16 12.27 -16.88
CA GLY A 3 14.70 12.38 -16.73
C GLY A 3 14.24 13.18 -15.50
N MET A 4 14.99 13.18 -14.40
CA MET A 4 14.57 13.91 -13.18
C MET A 4 14.73 15.44 -13.31
N ARG A 5 15.53 15.93 -14.28
CA ARG A 5 15.79 17.36 -14.49
C ARG A 5 14.65 18.13 -15.18
N SER A 6 13.62 17.44 -15.68
CA SER A 6 12.50 18.06 -16.42
C SER A 6 11.24 18.27 -15.58
N ILE A 7 11.24 17.87 -14.31
CA ILE A 7 10.10 18.06 -13.41
C ILE A 7 10.29 19.37 -12.67
N THR A 8 9.29 20.25 -12.77
CA THR A 8 9.29 21.51 -12.01
C THR A 8 9.30 21.22 -10.51
N PRO A 9 10.17 21.88 -9.72
CA PRO A 9 10.18 21.69 -8.27
C PRO A 9 8.82 22.01 -7.65
N PHE A 10 8.37 21.15 -6.74
CA PHE A 10 7.15 21.40 -5.97
C PHE A 10 7.50 22.17 -4.69
N GLY A 11 6.96 23.38 -4.53
CA GLY A 11 7.20 24.22 -3.36
C GLY A 11 6.29 23.84 -2.19
N VAL A 12 6.87 23.30 -1.11
CA VAL A 12 6.15 22.94 0.12
C VAL A 12 6.53 23.90 1.24
N ARG A 13 5.53 24.39 1.98
CA ARG A 13 5.76 25.12 3.24
C ARG A 13 5.90 24.12 4.37
N MET A 14 7.08 24.07 4.99
CA MET A 14 7.41 23.10 6.02
C MET A 14 7.95 23.83 7.25
N PRO A 15 7.44 23.54 8.46
CA PRO A 15 8.04 24.03 9.71
C PRO A 15 9.48 23.54 9.84
N ASP A 16 10.34 24.35 10.47
CA ASP A 16 11.77 24.06 10.57
C ASP A 16 12.05 22.74 11.31
N ASP A 17 11.33 22.50 12.42
CA ASP A 17 11.43 21.25 13.19
C ASP A 17 11.15 20.00 12.35
N LEU A 18 10.18 20.08 11.44
CA LEU A 18 9.83 18.96 10.57
C LEU A 18 10.90 18.74 9.50
N LYS A 19 11.42 19.82 8.94
CA LYS A 19 12.49 19.78 7.94
C LYS A 19 13.77 19.17 8.52
N GLU A 20 14.13 19.51 9.75
CA GLU A 20 15.29 18.94 10.44
C GLU A 20 15.13 17.43 10.64
N LYS A 21 14.00 16.99 11.21
CA LYS A 21 13.70 15.56 11.41
C LYS A 21 13.77 14.77 10.11
N LEU A 22 13.21 15.29 9.03
CA LEU A 22 13.26 14.65 7.71
C LEU A 22 14.68 14.62 7.14
N THR A 23 15.48 15.66 7.38
CA THR A 23 16.88 15.71 6.92
C THR A 23 17.73 14.67 7.63
N VAL A 24 17.58 14.53 8.96
CA VAL A 24 18.27 13.49 9.74
C VAL A 24 17.86 12.10 9.26
N ARG A 25 16.56 11.85 9.08
CA ARG A 25 16.05 10.58 8.59
C ARG A 25 16.57 10.25 7.18
N ALA A 26 16.59 11.23 6.27
CA ALA A 26 17.10 11.05 4.93
C ALA A 26 18.59 10.68 4.92
N ALA A 27 19.40 11.33 5.77
CA ALA A 27 20.81 11.02 5.94
C ALA A 27 21.03 9.60 6.48
N GLN A 28 20.26 9.18 7.48
CA GLN A 28 20.30 7.81 8.01
C GLN A 28 19.97 6.75 6.95
N ASN A 29 19.04 7.08 6.04
CA ASN A 29 18.64 6.20 4.95
C ASN A 29 19.55 6.29 3.71
N GLY A 30 20.60 7.13 3.73
CA GLY A 30 21.48 7.35 2.58
C GLY A 30 20.78 7.99 1.38
N ARG A 31 19.73 8.79 1.62
CA ARG A 31 18.90 9.42 0.59
C ARG A 31 19.00 10.94 0.62
N SER A 32 18.74 11.57 -0.52
CA SER A 32 18.48 13.01 -0.53
C SER A 32 17.16 13.31 0.18
N LEU A 33 17.03 14.49 0.78
CA LEU A 33 15.78 14.93 1.40
C LEU A 33 14.59 14.79 0.44
N ASN A 34 14.77 15.16 -0.83
CA ASN A 34 13.72 15.05 -1.85
C ASN A 34 13.34 13.57 -2.10
N SER A 35 14.31 12.68 -2.22
CA SER A 35 14.07 11.25 -2.42
C SER A 35 13.36 10.60 -1.23
N GLU A 36 13.70 11.01 0.00
CA GLU A 36 13.02 10.54 1.21
C GLU A 36 11.57 11.03 1.26
N ILE A 37 11.33 12.32 0.99
CA ILE A 37 9.98 12.90 0.95
C ILE A 37 9.11 12.16 -0.08
N VAL A 38 9.62 11.95 -1.29
CA VAL A 38 8.90 11.23 -2.34
C VAL A 38 8.57 9.80 -1.91
N MET A 39 9.51 9.10 -1.25
CA MET A 39 9.26 7.74 -0.77
C MET A 39 8.19 7.72 0.31
N ILE A 40 8.23 8.63 1.28
CA ILE A 40 7.21 8.71 2.34
C ILE A 40 5.82 8.95 1.74
N LEU A 41 5.71 9.89 0.79
CA LEU A 41 4.45 10.17 0.10
C LEU A 41 3.95 8.96 -0.70
N GLN A 42 4.85 8.29 -1.43
CA GLN A 42 4.50 7.09 -2.19
C GLN A 42 4.04 5.95 -1.27
N SER A 43 4.72 5.74 -0.14
CA SER A 43 4.33 4.77 0.88
C SER A 43 2.94 5.07 1.43
N ALA A 44 2.64 6.32 1.80
CA ALA A 44 1.32 6.69 2.31
C ALA A 44 0.21 6.46 1.27
N VAL A 45 0.45 6.80 0.00
CA VAL A 45 -0.51 6.54 -1.09
C VAL A 45 -0.67 5.04 -1.33
N ASN A 46 0.42 4.27 -1.30
CA ASN A 46 0.37 2.83 -1.52
C ASN A 46 -0.28 2.09 -0.34
N GLU A 47 -0.04 2.51 0.90
CA GLU A 47 -0.65 1.91 2.10
C GLU A 47 -2.19 2.01 2.07
N THR A 48 -2.71 3.16 1.62
CA THR A 48 -4.16 3.31 1.39
C THR A 48 -4.69 2.41 0.25
N SER A 49 -3.81 1.95 -0.63
CA SER A 49 -4.13 1.04 -1.72
C SER A 49 -4.03 -0.43 -1.27
N THR A 50 -3.03 -0.79 -0.45
CA THR A 50 -2.82 -2.16 0.03
C THR A 50 -3.89 -2.59 1.04
N SER A 51 -4.40 -1.70 1.91
CA SER A 51 -5.53 -2.05 2.79
C SER A 51 -6.75 -2.49 1.97
N LYS A 52 -7.08 -1.73 0.92
CA LYS A 52 -8.18 -2.06 -0.01
C LYS A 52 -7.93 -3.36 -0.77
N THR A 53 -6.66 -3.66 -1.11
CA THR A 53 -6.30 -4.89 -1.81
C THR A 53 -6.36 -6.11 -0.89
N ILE A 54 -5.87 -6.04 0.34
CA ILE A 54 -5.92 -7.16 1.30
C ILE A 54 -7.37 -7.43 1.71
N GLU A 55 -8.17 -6.39 1.98
CA GLU A 55 -9.60 -6.52 2.30
C GLU A 55 -10.40 -7.14 1.14
N SER A 56 -10.11 -6.73 -0.11
CA SER A 56 -10.79 -7.28 -1.28
C SER A 56 -10.37 -8.72 -1.59
N ILE A 57 -9.09 -9.08 -1.39
CA ILE A 57 -8.62 -10.46 -1.50
C ILE A 57 -9.28 -11.35 -0.44
N ALA A 58 -9.27 -10.94 0.83
CA ALA A 58 -9.88 -11.69 1.92
C ALA A 58 -11.38 -11.93 1.68
N LYS A 59 -12.08 -10.93 1.16
CA LYS A 59 -13.50 -11.06 0.80
C LYS A 59 -13.72 -12.04 -0.34
N THR A 60 -12.90 -11.96 -1.39
CA THR A 60 -12.99 -12.86 -2.55
C THR A 60 -12.69 -14.31 -2.18
N GLU A 61 -11.73 -14.55 -1.29
CA GLU A 61 -11.40 -15.89 -0.80
C GLU A 61 -12.51 -16.46 0.09
N ALA A 62 -13.07 -15.64 0.98
CA ALA A 62 -14.20 -16.05 1.82
C ALA A 62 -15.43 -16.46 1.00
N ASP A 63 -15.75 -15.70 -0.06
CA ASP A 63 -16.88 -16.02 -0.95
C ASP A 63 -16.67 -17.37 -1.67
N LYS A 64 -15.47 -17.62 -2.19
CA LYS A 64 -15.13 -18.91 -2.84
C LYS A 64 -15.20 -20.10 -1.89
N ILE A 65 -14.73 -19.93 -0.65
CA ILE A 65 -14.79 -20.98 0.37
C ILE A 65 -16.24 -21.31 0.71
N LYS A 66 -17.09 -20.29 0.82
CA LYS A 66 -18.51 -20.47 1.11
C LYS A 66 -19.21 -21.26 0.02
N GLU A 67 -18.96 -20.93 -1.25
CA GLU A 67 -19.53 -21.63 -2.40
C GLU A 67 -19.08 -23.11 -2.43
N ALA A 68 -17.79 -23.38 -2.25
CA ALA A 68 -17.28 -24.76 -2.19
C ALA A 68 -17.87 -25.57 -1.01
N LEU A 69 -18.11 -24.92 0.14
CA LEU A 69 -18.76 -25.54 1.29
C LEU A 69 -20.23 -25.89 0.98
N GLU A 70 -20.97 -24.98 0.36
CA GLU A 70 -22.36 -25.21 -0.02
C GLU A 70 -22.49 -26.38 -1.01
N GLU A 71 -21.61 -26.45 -2.00
CA GLU A 71 -21.58 -27.59 -2.93
C GLU A 71 -21.28 -28.92 -2.24
N THR A 72 -20.30 -28.94 -1.33
CA THR A 72 -19.91 -30.17 -0.62
C THR A 72 -20.99 -30.64 0.34
N LEU A 73 -21.65 -29.72 1.06
CA LEU A 73 -22.80 -30.04 1.89
C LEU A 73 -23.96 -30.58 1.05
N THR A 74 -24.25 -29.95 -0.09
CA THR A 74 -25.34 -30.40 -0.97
C THR A 74 -25.09 -31.81 -1.50
N LYS A 75 -23.85 -32.13 -1.90
CA LYS A 75 -23.45 -33.48 -2.32
C LYS A 75 -23.60 -34.49 -1.18
N LEU A 76 -23.11 -34.17 0.02
CA LEU A 76 -23.20 -35.07 1.20
C LEU A 76 -24.63 -35.37 1.64
N TYR A 77 -25.54 -34.40 1.53
CA TYR A 77 -26.95 -34.59 1.90
C TYR A 77 -27.76 -35.30 0.82
N ASN A 78 -27.41 -35.12 -0.46
CA ASN A 78 -28.08 -35.81 -1.56
C ASN A 78 -27.60 -37.26 -1.76
N ASP A 79 -26.35 -37.59 -1.41
CA ASP A 79 -25.82 -38.97 -1.46
C ASP A 79 -26.35 -39.89 -0.34
N LYS A 80 -27.11 -39.34 0.63
CA LYS A 80 -27.76 -40.12 1.71
C LYS A 80 -29.24 -40.44 1.45
N LYS A 81 -29.78 -40.13 0.26
CA LYS A 81 -31.12 -40.56 -0.19
C LYS A 81 -31.00 -41.68 -1.22
#